data_AF-A0A2S9MBE7-F1
#
_entry.id   AF-A0A2S9MBE7-F1
#
_cell.length_a   1.000
_cell.length_b   1.000
_cell.length_c   1.000
_cell.angle_alpha   90.00
_cell.angle_beta   90.00
_cell.angle_gamma   90.00
#
_symmetry.space_group_name_H-M   'P 1'
#
loop_
_entity.id
_entity.type
_entity.pdbx_description
1 polymer ?
#
loop_
_entity_poly.entity_id
_entity_poly.type
_entity_poly.pdbx_seq_one_letter_code
_entity_poly.pdbx_strand_id
1 'polypeptide(L)'
;MKITDDMLTEWFAAHPSLLDDRAVFSARQVRTIVREAVAARRTTPDREEIIEECAKVCEEYAADQWSLYKGRAPYTGSEQGRADPDVQGRSDGADVCAERIRSLKTAPTSDKGGA
;
A
#
# COMPACT_ATOMS: atom_id res chain seq x y z
N MET A 1 1.83 -13.66 -1.67
CA MET A 1 2.09 -15.02 -2.21
C MET A 1 2.03 -14.96 -3.74
N LYS A 2 3.09 -15.37 -4.47
CA LYS A 2 3.12 -15.35 -5.94
C LYS A 2 2.61 -16.69 -6.48
N ILE A 3 1.53 -16.69 -7.26
CA ILE A 3 1.06 -17.88 -7.98
C ILE A 3 1.95 -18.08 -9.22
N THR A 4 2.56 -19.25 -9.34
CA THR A 4 3.41 -19.66 -10.48
C THR A 4 2.62 -20.51 -11.48
N ASP A 5 3.16 -20.68 -12.70
CA ASP A 5 2.55 -21.55 -13.71
C ASP A 5 2.47 -23.02 -13.24
N ASP A 6 3.42 -23.46 -12.42
CA ASP A 6 3.40 -24.79 -11.80
C ASP A 6 2.25 -24.92 -10.81
N MET A 7 2.02 -23.92 -9.96
CA MET A 7 0.88 -23.90 -9.03
C MET A 7 -0.47 -23.91 -9.75
N LEU A 8 -0.59 -23.21 -10.88
CA LEU A 8 -1.81 -23.26 -11.71
C LEU A 8 -1.98 -24.65 -12.32
N THR A 9 -0.90 -25.24 -12.81
CA THR A 9 -0.92 -26.59 -13.41
C THR A 9 -1.34 -27.64 -12.39
N GLU A 10 -0.81 -27.59 -11.17
CA GLU A 10 -1.20 -28.46 -10.06
C GLU A 10 -2.66 -28.25 -9.63
N TRP A 11 -3.11 -26.99 -9.56
CA TRP A 11 -4.49 -26.68 -9.21
C TRP A 11 -5.49 -27.26 -10.23
N PHE A 12 -5.21 -27.13 -11.54
CA PHE A 12 -6.04 -27.75 -12.57
C PHE A 12 -5.99 -29.28 -12.56
N ALA A 13 -4.82 -29.87 -12.25
CA ALA A 13 -4.70 -31.32 -12.12
C ALA A 13 -5.52 -31.87 -10.93
N ALA A 14 -5.62 -31.11 -9.85
CA ALA A 14 -6.43 -31.45 -8.68
C ALA A 14 -7.95 -31.27 -8.91
N HIS A 15 -8.36 -30.60 -9.98
CA HIS A 15 -9.77 -30.30 -10.29
C HIS A 15 -10.15 -30.80 -11.70
N PRO A 16 -10.15 -32.14 -11.93
CA PRO A 16 -10.40 -32.72 -13.24
C PRO A 16 -11.79 -32.42 -13.81
N SER A 17 -12.74 -32.00 -12.98
CA SER A 17 -14.05 -31.51 -13.44
C SER A 17 -13.98 -30.19 -14.22
N LEU A 18 -12.89 -29.41 -14.07
CA LEU A 18 -12.61 -28.22 -14.90
C LEU A 18 -12.03 -28.57 -16.27
N LEU A 19 -11.71 -29.85 -16.51
CA LEU A 19 -11.20 -30.39 -17.77
C LEU A 19 -12.28 -31.13 -18.57
N ASP A 20 -13.53 -31.13 -18.11
CA ASP A 20 -14.65 -31.70 -18.87
C ASP A 20 -14.91 -30.84 -20.11
N ASP A 21 -14.82 -31.45 -21.30
CA ASP A 21 -15.04 -30.79 -22.60
C ASP A 21 -16.49 -30.30 -22.80
N ARG A 22 -17.41 -30.62 -21.88
CA ARG A 22 -18.75 -30.01 -21.78
C ARG A 22 -18.76 -28.67 -21.05
N ALA A 23 -17.64 -28.26 -20.46
CA ALA A 23 -17.52 -26.97 -19.78
C ALA A 23 -17.65 -25.82 -20.79
N VAL A 24 -18.32 -24.74 -20.37
CA VAL A 24 -18.55 -23.52 -21.17
C VAL A 24 -17.24 -22.86 -21.62
N PHE A 25 -16.13 -23.15 -20.93
CA PHE A 25 -14.80 -22.65 -21.23
C PHE A 25 -13.77 -23.79 -21.21
N SER A 26 -12.95 -23.89 -22.26
CA SER A 26 -11.82 -24.81 -22.32
C SER A 26 -10.77 -24.49 -21.23
N ALA A 27 -10.00 -25.49 -20.82
CA ALA A 27 -8.88 -25.32 -19.88
C ALA A 27 -7.91 -24.20 -20.30
N ARG A 28 -7.74 -24.00 -21.62
CA ARG A 28 -6.95 -22.90 -22.18
C ARG A 28 -7.57 -21.54 -21.89
N GLN A 29 -8.88 -21.39 -22.08
CA GLN A 29 -9.59 -20.14 -21.78
C GLN A 29 -9.54 -19.80 -20.29
N VAL A 30 -9.73 -20.78 -19.40
CA VAL A 30 -9.64 -20.55 -17.95
C VAL A 30 -8.22 -20.12 -17.55
N ARG A 31 -7.17 -20.76 -18.10
CA ARG A 31 -5.78 -20.34 -17.86
C ARG A 31 -5.52 -18.89 -18.29
N THR A 32 -6.04 -18.47 -19.44
CA THR A 32 -5.91 -17.08 -19.92
C THR A 32 -6.59 -16.11 -18.97
N ILE A 33 -7.84 -16.37 -18.58
CA ILE A 33 -8.61 -15.51 -17.67
C ILE A 33 -7.91 -15.37 -16.32
N VAL A 34 -7.43 -16.47 -15.74
CA VAL A 34 -6.71 -16.44 -14.45
C VAL A 34 -5.40 -15.66 -14.57
N ARG A 35 -4.66 -15.81 -15.66
CA ARG A 35 -3.43 -15.03 -15.91
C ARG A 35 -3.71 -13.54 -16.03
N GLU A 36 -4.74 -13.16 -16.79
CA GLU A 36 -5.15 -11.77 -16.96
C GLU A 36 -5.63 -11.16 -15.64
N ALA A 37 -6.45 -11.88 -14.88
CA ALA A 37 -6.90 -11.44 -13.56
C ALA A 37 -5.74 -11.26 -12.56
N VAL A 38 -4.77 -12.20 -12.56
CA VAL A 38 -3.57 -12.08 -11.72
C VAL A 38 -2.68 -10.92 -12.17
N ALA A 39 -2.52 -10.70 -13.48
CA ALA A 39 -1.76 -9.59 -14.02
C ALA A 39 -2.42 -8.23 -13.69
N ALA A 40 -3.74 -8.11 -13.83
CA ALA A 40 -4.50 -6.91 -13.44
C ALA A 40 -4.41 -6.64 -11.92
N ARG A 41 -4.35 -7.69 -11.10
CA ARG A 41 -4.10 -7.55 -9.66
C ARG A 41 -2.68 -7.05 -9.35
N ARG A 42 -1.68 -7.32 -10.22
CA ARG A 42 -0.30 -6.82 -10.07
C ARG A 42 -0.15 -5.36 -10.47
N THR A 43 -1.04 -4.82 -11.32
CA THR A 43 -1.01 -3.40 -11.70
C THR A 43 -1.69 -2.49 -10.69
N THR A 44 -2.39 -3.06 -9.71
CA THR A 44 -2.89 -2.32 -8.55
C THR A 44 -1.81 -2.40 -7.46
N PRO A 45 -1.19 -1.28 -7.05
CA PRO A 45 -0.17 -1.32 -6.00
C PRO A 45 -0.75 -1.95 -4.73
N ASP A 46 0.06 -2.73 -4.02
CA ASP A 46 -0.40 -3.41 -2.80
C ASP A 46 -0.92 -2.37 -1.81
N ARG A 47 -2.14 -2.55 -1.31
CA ARG A 47 -2.77 -1.59 -0.39
C ARG A 47 -1.86 -1.33 0.82
N GLU A 48 -1.18 -2.36 1.32
CA GLU A 48 -0.26 -2.20 2.44
C GLU A 48 0.99 -1.39 2.09
N GLU A 49 1.50 -1.54 0.87
CA GLU A 49 2.62 -0.77 0.34
C GLU A 49 2.24 0.70 0.16
N ILE A 50 1.06 0.98 -0.40
CA ILE A 50 0.53 2.35 -0.53
C ILE A 50 0.39 3.00 0.85
N ILE A 51 -0.16 2.28 1.83
CA ILE A 51 -0.30 2.79 3.19
C ILE A 51 1.07 3.11 3.80
N GLU A 52 2.08 2.27 3.57
CA GLU A 52 3.42 2.54 4.08
C GLU A 52 4.07 3.76 3.42
N GLU A 53 3.95 3.90 2.10
CA GLU A 53 4.48 5.07 1.39
C GLU A 53 3.79 6.37 1.85
N CYS A 54 2.47 6.34 2.08
CA CYS A 54 1.77 7.49 2.66
C CYS A 54 2.25 7.84 4.07
N ALA A 55 2.55 6.84 4.91
CA ALA A 55 3.06 7.07 6.26
C ALA A 55 4.47 7.69 6.24
N LYS A 56 5.36 7.21 5.35
CA LYS A 56 6.73 7.74 5.20
C LYS A 56 6.74 9.21 4.78
N VAL A 57 5.85 9.63 3.89
CA VAL A 57 5.72 11.05 3.51
C VAL A 57 5.44 11.93 4.73
N CYS A 58 4.63 11.45 5.67
CA CYS A 58 4.38 12.17 6.92
C CYS A 58 5.63 12.21 7.82
N GLU A 59 6.39 11.11 7.93
CA GLU A 59 7.63 11.06 8.72
C GLU A 59 8.74 11.97 8.16
N GLU A 60 8.90 12.01 6.83
CA GLU A 60 9.83 12.91 6.17
C GLU A 60 9.47 14.37 6.46
N TYR A 61 8.19 14.72 6.35
CA TYR A 61 7.72 16.05 6.70
C TYR A 61 7.93 16.37 8.18
N ALA A 62 7.67 15.42 9.09
CA ALA A 62 7.93 15.60 10.52
C ALA A 62 9.42 15.86 10.78
N ALA A 63 10.31 15.06 10.19
CA ALA A 63 11.76 15.22 10.31
C ALA A 63 12.25 16.59 9.78
N ASP A 64 11.68 17.08 8.68
CA ASP A 64 11.98 18.40 8.12
C ASP A 64 11.53 19.52 9.07
N GLN A 65 10.29 19.46 9.57
CA GLN A 65 9.77 20.45 10.52
C GLN A 65 10.55 20.42 11.84
N TRP A 66 10.89 19.24 12.36
CA TRP A 66 11.72 19.12 13.56
C TRP A 66 13.13 19.68 13.36
N SER A 67 13.72 19.42 12.19
CA SER A 67 15.03 19.96 11.82
C SER A 67 15.01 21.48 11.76
N LEU A 68 13.96 22.08 11.19
CA LEU A 68 13.75 23.53 11.16
C LEU A 68 13.51 24.09 12.57
N TYR A 69 12.62 23.46 13.34
CA TYR A 69 12.29 23.86 14.70
C TYR A 69 13.52 23.84 15.61
N LYS A 70 14.39 22.83 15.53
CA LYS A 70 15.63 22.73 16.31
C LYS A 70 16.77 23.60 15.78
N GLY A 71 16.75 23.90 14.48
CA GLY A 71 17.85 24.49 13.73
C GLY A 71 18.98 23.48 13.49
N ARG A 72 19.40 23.28 12.24
CA ARG A 72 20.67 22.59 11.94
C ARG A 72 21.82 23.60 11.91
N ALA A 73 23.00 23.16 12.37
CA ALA A 73 24.21 23.97 12.35
C ALA A 73 24.74 24.20 10.90
N PRO A 74 25.44 25.31 10.63
CA PRO A 74 25.70 26.44 11.53
C PRO A 74 24.48 27.37 11.65
N TYR A 75 24.19 27.78 12.88
CA TYR A 75 22.93 28.44 13.27
C TYR A 75 23.17 29.90 13.66
N THR A 76 22.28 30.79 13.21
CA THR A 76 22.40 32.24 13.41
C THR A 76 21.28 32.86 14.25
N GLY A 77 20.17 32.15 14.46
CA GLY A 77 19.06 32.61 15.31
C GLY A 77 18.01 33.45 14.59
N SER A 78 18.22 33.75 13.32
CA SER A 78 17.34 34.57 12.49
C SER A 78 16.50 33.77 11.50
N GLU A 79 16.58 32.44 11.51
CA GLU A 79 15.89 31.58 10.56
C GLU A 79 14.37 31.55 10.81
N GLN A 80 13.59 31.79 9.75
CA GLN A 80 12.13 31.77 9.81
C GLN A 80 11.61 30.36 10.17
N GLY A 81 10.74 30.26 11.18
CA GLY A 81 10.21 28.99 11.67
C GLY A 81 11.02 28.34 12.80
N ARG A 82 12.14 28.94 13.22
CA ARG A 82 12.92 28.45 14.36
C ARG A 82 12.20 28.68 15.67
N ALA A 83 12.19 27.65 16.53
CA ALA A 83 11.53 27.69 17.84
C ALA A 83 10.05 28.12 17.76
N ASP A 84 9.46 28.04 16.56
CA ASP A 84 8.08 28.41 16.30
C ASP A 84 7.17 27.26 16.75
N PRO A 85 6.22 27.49 17.69
CA PRO A 85 5.27 26.47 18.12
C PRO A 85 4.43 25.90 16.97
N ASP A 86 4.16 26.66 15.90
CA ASP A 86 3.45 26.16 14.72
C ASP A 86 4.29 25.12 13.98
N VAL A 87 5.60 25.38 13.80
CA VAL A 87 6.53 24.42 13.17
C VAL A 87 6.67 23.15 14.02
N GLN A 88 6.74 23.30 15.35
CA GLN A 88 6.72 22.14 16.25
C GLN A 88 5.42 21.35 16.12
N GLY A 89 4.26 22.02 16.15
CA GLY A 89 2.96 21.37 16.05
C GLY A 89 2.74 20.65 14.72
N ARG A 90 3.30 21.18 13.62
CA ARG A 90 3.30 20.51 12.31
C ARG A 90 4.14 19.24 12.30
N SER A 91 5.28 19.24 12.98
CA SER A 91 6.10 18.04 13.18
C SER A 91 5.32 16.96 13.94
N ASP A 92 4.84 17.31 15.14
CA ASP A 92 4.13 16.37 16.01
C ASP A 92 2.85 15.84 15.34
N GLY A 93 2.12 16.71 14.65
CA GLY A 93 0.91 16.34 13.91
C GLY A 93 1.19 15.38 12.75
N ALA A 94 2.32 15.51 12.08
CA ALA A 94 2.71 14.62 10.98
C ALA A 94 3.11 13.23 11.50
N ASP A 95 3.81 13.13 12.62
CA ASP A 95 4.07 11.83 13.28
C ASP A 95 2.76 11.11 13.65
N VAL A 96 1.79 11.83 14.23
CA VAL A 96 0.45 11.28 14.54
C VAL A 96 -0.26 10.81 13.26
N CYS A 97 -0.14 11.55 12.16
CA CYS A 97 -0.70 11.12 10.87
C CYS A 97 -0.07 9.82 10.38
N ALA A 98 1.26 9.67 10.46
CA ALA A 98 1.96 8.45 10.05
C ALA A 98 1.43 7.22 10.83
N GLU A 99 1.28 7.34 12.15
CA GLU A 99 0.73 6.27 12.99
C GLU A 99 -0.72 5.90 12.62
N ARG A 100 -1.57 6.92 12.41
CA ARG A 100 -2.97 6.71 12.01
C ARG A 100 -3.09 6.08 10.63
N ILE A 101 -2.23 6.47 9.69
CA ILE A 101 -2.17 5.88 8.35
C ILE A 101 -1.78 4.40 8.47
N ARG A 102 -0.73 4.05 9.22
CA ARG A 102 -0.35 2.63 9.41
C ARG A 102 -1.44 1.80 10.09
N SER A 103 -2.23 2.40 10.97
CA SER A 103 -3.39 1.75 11.59
C SER A 103 -4.46 1.33 10.58
N LEU A 104 -4.47 1.90 9.36
CA LEU A 104 -5.37 1.48 8.28
C LEU A 104 -5.05 0.09 7.72
N LYS A 105 -3.85 -0.46 7.97
CA LYS A 105 -3.50 -1.84 7.58
C LYS A 105 -4.36 -2.86 8.32
N THR A 106 -4.74 -2.57 9.56
CA THR A 106 -5.56 -3.45 10.41
C THR A 106 -7.03 -3.08 10.43
N ALA A 107 -7.42 -1.97 9.77
CA ALA A 107 -8.80 -1.53 9.73
C ALA A 107 -9.62 -2.41 8.75
N PRO A 108 -10.83 -2.86 9.13
CA PRO A 108 -11.72 -3.56 8.20
C PRO A 108 -12.04 -2.62 7.03
N THR A 109 -11.75 -3.06 5.80
CA THR A 109 -12.19 -2.34 4.60
C THR A 109 -13.71 -2.42 4.54
N SER A 110 -14.37 -1.26 4.53
CA SER A 110 -15.82 -1.19 4.34
C SER A 110 -16.15 -1.50 2.88
N ASP A 111 -16.02 -2.78 2.49
CA ASP A 111 -16.43 -3.32 1.18
C ASP A 111 -17.95 -3.41 1.06
N LYS A 112 -18.67 -2.37 1.50
CA LYS A 112 -20.07 -2.18 1.15
C LYS A 112 -20.14 -1.34 -0.11
N GLY A 113 -19.96 -2.01 -1.25
CA GLY A 113 -20.47 -1.52 -2.53
C GLY A 113 -21.95 -1.20 -2.37
N GLY A 114 -22.32 0.04 -2.69
CA GLY A 114 -23.70 0.50 -2.68
C GLY A 114 -24.55 -0.26 -3.69
N ALA A 115 -25.79 -0.50 -3.26
CA ALA A 115 -26.96 -1.08 -3.92
C ALA A 115 -27.04 -0.98 -5.45
#